data_AF-A0AAV4EAH2-F1
#
_entry.id   AF-A0AAV4EAH2-F1
#
_cell.length_a   1.000
_cell.length_b   1.000
_cell.length_c   1.000
_cell.angle_alpha   90.00
_cell.angle_beta   90.00
_cell.angle_gamma   90.00
#
_symmetry.space_group_name_H-M   'P 1'
#
loop_
_entity.id
_entity.type
_entity.pdbx_description
1 polymer ?
#
loop_
_entity_poly.entity_id
_entity_poly.type
_entity_poly.pdbx_seq_one_letter_code
_entity_poly.pdbx_strand_id
1 'polypeptide(L)'
;MFQTHQPNEYMTITCDLYLCERFLAQGKGTNRKLAQTYAYKRACEILRNMASAEDILALSRIDKKELKMPDVIDIVHKGYQVVEESNLCRMNRTKQPPLEHRNLNSFIILEHEDWSRDRKKHAHCILTQSATQCGCLLEWRSEPSGRGYRCTMTLQGEQVASCVTYLRKDAVRIASIIALFTFYETHPVVQGFHIDYPAVWTTRDQLMATFGGPAASALTSTVGDAVPGSPDDGANKPPGRPSHSNEDDYKLEVRQRFWTV
;
A
#
# COMPACT_ATOMS: atom_id res chain seq x y z
N MET A 1 -40.27 30.41 -11.51
CA MET A 1 -39.21 29.99 -12.46
C MET A 1 -38.36 28.95 -11.77
N PHE A 2 -38.54 27.68 -12.11
CA PHE A 2 -37.70 26.60 -11.60
C PHE A 2 -36.41 26.59 -12.41
N GLN A 3 -35.27 26.78 -11.74
CA GLN A 3 -33.95 26.52 -12.33
C GLN A 3 -33.86 25.02 -12.61
N THR A 4 -33.90 24.67 -13.89
CA THR A 4 -33.56 23.35 -14.39
C THR A 4 -32.11 23.06 -14.05
N HIS A 5 -31.87 22.08 -13.18
CA HIS A 5 -30.57 21.45 -13.00
C HIS A 5 -30.04 21.04 -14.38
N GLN A 6 -28.88 21.58 -14.77
CA GLN A 6 -28.14 21.13 -15.94
C GLN A 6 -27.83 19.63 -15.81
N PRO A 7 -27.83 18.88 -16.93
CA PRO A 7 -27.59 17.45 -16.91
C PRO A 7 -26.17 17.17 -16.41
N ASN A 8 -26.04 16.17 -15.53
CA ASN A 8 -24.76 15.58 -15.07
C ASN A 8 -23.69 15.62 -16.16
N GLU A 9 -22.72 16.53 -16.04
CA GLU A 9 -21.46 16.40 -16.76
C GLU A 9 -20.79 15.13 -16.24
N TYR A 10 -20.83 14.07 -17.04
CA TYR A 10 -20.14 12.83 -16.72
C TYR A 10 -18.65 13.12 -16.68
N MET A 11 -18.13 13.28 -15.45
CA MET A 11 -16.71 13.50 -15.16
C MET A 11 -15.86 12.52 -15.97
N THR A 12 -15.11 13.06 -16.94
CA THR A 12 -14.28 12.25 -17.83
C THR A 12 -12.85 12.33 -17.35
N ILE A 13 -12.26 11.16 -17.06
CA ILE A 13 -10.87 11.03 -16.67
C ILE A 13 -10.06 10.65 -17.91
N THR A 14 -8.98 11.39 -18.14
CA THR A 14 -7.99 11.09 -19.16
C THR A 14 -6.79 10.39 -18.51
N CYS A 15 -6.18 9.44 -19.21
CA CYS A 15 -4.96 8.75 -18.83
C CYS A 15 -3.95 8.85 -19.98
N ASP A 16 -2.86 9.59 -19.78
CA ASP A 16 -1.71 9.53 -20.68
C ASP A 16 -0.76 8.44 -20.24
N LEU A 17 -0.22 7.71 -21.21
CA LEU A 17 0.76 6.67 -21.04
C LEU A 17 2.05 7.09 -21.73
N TYR A 18 3.12 7.12 -20.96
CA TYR A 18 4.46 7.42 -21.44
C TYR A 18 5.34 6.18 -21.33
N LEU A 19 6.26 5.98 -22.26
CA LEU A 19 7.27 4.93 -22.26
C LEU A 19 8.65 5.61 -22.37
N CYS A 20 9.55 5.37 -21.41
CA CYS A 20 10.88 6.00 -21.40
C CYS A 20 10.81 7.54 -21.52
N GLU A 21 9.91 8.15 -20.73
CA GLU A 21 9.58 9.58 -20.75
C GLU A 21 9.02 10.12 -22.08
N ARG A 22 8.64 9.24 -23.01
CA ARG A 22 8.02 9.59 -24.28
C ARG A 22 6.54 9.33 -24.27
N PHE A 23 5.74 10.30 -24.71
CA PHE A 23 4.29 10.12 -24.83
C PHE A 23 3.99 9.05 -25.87
N LEU A 24 3.29 8.01 -25.45
CA LEU A 24 2.95 6.87 -26.31
C LEU A 24 1.47 6.89 -26.68
N ALA A 25 0.57 7.01 -25.71
CA ALA A 25 -0.86 6.97 -25.98
C ALA A 25 -1.70 7.65 -24.90
N GLN A 26 -2.93 8.01 -25.26
CA GLN A 26 -3.94 8.54 -24.35
C GLN A 26 -5.23 7.71 -24.39
N GLY A 27 -5.84 7.51 -23.23
CA GLY A 27 -7.18 6.92 -23.09
C GLY A 27 -8.10 7.80 -22.24
N LYS A 28 -9.40 7.78 -22.53
CA LYS A 28 -10.42 8.53 -21.78
C LYS A 28 -11.47 7.57 -21.25
N GLY A 29 -11.96 7.77 -20.04
CA GLY A 29 -13.01 6.94 -19.46
C GLY A 29 -13.71 7.60 -18.29
N THR A 30 -14.86 7.05 -17.90
CA THR A 30 -15.66 7.53 -16.75
C THR A 30 -15.01 7.22 -15.40
N ASN A 31 -13.93 6.43 -15.38
CA ASN A 31 -13.13 6.15 -14.21
C ASN A 31 -11.67 5.86 -14.60
N ARG A 32 -10.75 5.90 -13.61
CA ARG A 32 -9.31 5.66 -13.82
C ARG A 32 -9.03 4.31 -14.50
N LYS A 33 -9.75 3.26 -14.12
CA LYS A 33 -9.55 1.90 -14.66
C LYS A 33 -9.86 1.82 -16.15
N LEU A 34 -10.96 2.44 -16.58
CA LEU A 34 -11.34 2.51 -18.00
C LEU A 34 -10.34 3.38 -18.79
N ALA A 35 -10.00 4.57 -18.29
CA ALA A 35 -9.03 5.45 -18.93
C ALA A 35 -7.68 4.74 -19.15
N GLN A 36 -7.15 4.05 -18.13
CA GLN A 36 -5.95 3.22 -18.24
C GLN A 36 -6.09 2.12 -19.29
N THR A 37 -7.22 1.39 -19.27
CA THR A 37 -7.45 0.28 -20.19
C THR A 37 -7.42 0.74 -21.65
N TYR A 38 -8.04 1.88 -21.95
CA TYR A 38 -8.02 2.45 -23.29
C TYR A 38 -6.64 2.99 -23.68
N ALA A 39 -5.92 3.63 -22.76
CA ALA A 39 -4.55 4.08 -22.99
C ALA A 39 -3.64 2.88 -23.34
N TYR A 40 -3.75 1.77 -22.60
CA TYR A 40 -2.99 0.54 -22.88
C TYR A 40 -3.33 -0.09 -24.22
N LYS A 41 -4.62 -0.21 -24.57
CA LYS A 41 -5.04 -0.77 -25.86
C LYS A 41 -4.42 0.01 -27.02
N ARG A 42 -4.52 1.34 -26.96
CA ARG A 42 -3.97 2.24 -27.99
C ARG A 42 -2.43 2.21 -28.02
N ALA A 43 -1.78 2.15 -26.86
CA ALA A 43 -0.33 1.98 -26.79
C ALA A 43 0.13 0.67 -27.45
N CYS A 44 -0.57 -0.44 -27.21
CA CYS A 44 -0.28 -1.72 -27.84
C CYS A 44 -0.45 -1.67 -29.36
N GLU A 45 -1.48 -0.98 -29.87
CA GLU A 45 -1.68 -0.78 -31.31
C GLU A 45 -0.53 0.02 -31.93
N ILE A 46 -0.11 1.12 -31.30
CA ILE A 46 1.02 1.95 -31.76
C ILE A 46 2.30 1.13 -31.80
N LEU A 47 2.63 0.43 -30.70
CA LEU A 47 3.85 -0.38 -30.61
C LEU A 47 3.89 -1.53 -31.63
N ARG A 48 2.74 -2.13 -31.96
CA ARG A 48 2.66 -3.18 -32.99
C ARG A 48 2.89 -2.66 -34.40
N ASN A 49 2.58 -1.39 -34.64
CA ASN A 49 2.70 -0.75 -35.94
C ASN A 49 4.02 0.03 -36.11
N MET A 50 4.84 0.12 -35.06
CA MET A 50 6.18 0.71 -35.14
C MET A 50 7.13 -0.25 -35.87
N ALA A 51 7.95 0.28 -36.77
CA ALA A 51 8.87 -0.50 -37.59
C ALA A 51 10.14 -0.87 -36.80
N SER A 52 10.57 0.01 -35.90
CA SER A 52 11.76 -0.20 -35.07
C SER A 52 11.57 0.29 -33.63
N ALA A 53 12.41 -0.19 -32.71
CA ALA A 53 12.48 0.33 -31.36
C ALA A 53 13.03 1.78 -31.31
N GLU A 54 13.78 2.20 -32.32
CA GLU A 54 14.35 3.55 -32.41
C GLU A 54 13.26 4.60 -32.68
N ASP A 55 12.15 4.20 -33.32
CA ASP A 55 10.99 5.08 -33.58
C ASP A 55 10.39 5.62 -32.27
N ILE A 56 10.59 4.92 -31.14
CA ILE A 56 10.18 5.37 -29.81
C ILE A 56 10.91 6.66 -29.42
N LEU A 57 12.18 6.82 -29.82
CA LEU A 57 12.98 7.99 -29.48
C LEU A 57 12.47 9.26 -30.15
N ALA A 58 11.80 9.12 -31.30
CA ALA A 58 11.20 10.20 -32.08
C ALA A 58 9.87 10.71 -31.50
N LEU A 59 9.27 9.98 -30.54
CA LEU A 59 8.07 10.43 -29.85
C LEU A 59 8.33 11.67 -28.98
N SER A 60 7.29 12.44 -28.71
CA SER A 60 7.37 13.65 -27.88
C SER A 60 7.79 13.32 -26.45
N ARG A 61 8.78 14.03 -25.92
CA ARG A 61 9.14 13.96 -24.50
C ARG A 61 8.07 14.60 -23.63
N ILE A 62 7.88 14.04 -22.44
CA ILE A 62 7.07 14.68 -21.41
C ILE A 62 7.74 15.96 -20.91
N ASP A 63 6.98 17.05 -20.82
CA ASP A 63 7.41 18.22 -20.08
C ASP A 63 7.16 18.00 -18.58
N LYS A 64 8.24 18.04 -17.78
CA LYS A 64 8.17 17.88 -16.32
C LYS A 64 7.32 18.97 -15.65
N LYS A 65 7.08 20.11 -16.31
CA LYS A 65 6.18 21.16 -15.80
C LYS A 65 4.72 20.73 -15.87
N GLU A 66 4.33 19.97 -16.90
CA GLU A 66 2.95 19.49 -17.05
C GLU A 66 2.54 18.52 -15.92
N LEU A 67 3.50 17.77 -15.37
CA LEU A 67 3.28 16.86 -14.25
C LEU A 67 2.87 17.57 -12.95
N LYS A 68 3.12 18.88 -12.86
CA LYS A 68 2.82 19.70 -11.68
C LYS A 68 1.54 20.52 -11.84
N MET A 69 0.82 20.36 -12.95
CA MET A 69 -0.42 21.10 -13.16
C MET A 69 -1.50 20.61 -12.18
N PRO A 70 -2.36 21.52 -11.69
CA PRO A 70 -3.33 21.22 -10.62
C PRO A 70 -4.44 20.25 -11.05
N ASP A 71 -4.62 20.06 -12.35
CA ASP A 71 -5.53 19.08 -12.96
C ASP A 71 -4.97 17.65 -12.91
N VAL A 72 -3.67 17.47 -12.61
CA VAL A 72 -3.04 16.16 -12.49
C VAL A 72 -3.43 15.50 -11.17
N ILE A 73 -4.20 14.42 -11.28
CA ILE A 73 -4.76 13.69 -10.15
C ILE A 73 -3.72 12.72 -9.55
N ASP A 74 -2.96 12.04 -10.41
CA ASP A 74 -2.07 10.95 -10.01
C ASP A 74 -1.01 10.67 -11.10
N ILE A 75 0.18 10.24 -10.67
CA ILE A 75 1.29 9.83 -11.52
C ILE A 75 1.77 8.46 -11.06
N VAL A 76 1.55 7.43 -11.88
CA VAL A 76 1.93 6.06 -11.56
C VAL A 76 3.10 5.62 -12.42
N HIS A 77 4.18 5.19 -11.77
CA HIS A 77 5.36 4.62 -12.40
C HIS A 77 5.26 3.09 -12.39
N LYS A 78 5.27 2.47 -13.56
CA LYS A 78 5.22 1.02 -13.74
C LYS A 78 6.43 0.58 -14.55
N GLY A 79 7.13 -0.47 -14.13
CA GLY A 79 8.29 -0.92 -14.86
C GLY A 79 8.77 -2.29 -14.45
N TYR A 80 9.62 -2.86 -15.28
CA TYR A 80 10.42 -4.05 -15.00
C TYR A 80 11.57 -3.63 -14.08
N GLN A 81 11.24 -3.26 -12.85
CA GLN A 81 12.19 -2.71 -11.87
C GLN A 81 12.23 -3.58 -10.62
N VAL A 82 13.38 -3.51 -9.93
CA VAL A 82 13.52 -4.04 -8.57
C VAL A 82 12.61 -3.23 -7.65
N VAL A 83 11.81 -3.93 -6.86
CA VAL A 83 11.02 -3.31 -5.80
C VAL A 83 11.20 -4.08 -4.51
N GLU A 84 11.56 -3.34 -3.48
CA GLU A 84 11.82 -3.79 -2.12
C GLU A 84 10.75 -3.23 -1.21
N GLU A 85 10.17 -4.11 -0.41
CA GLU A 85 9.08 -3.80 0.50
C GLU A 85 9.27 -4.60 1.79
N SER A 86 8.69 -4.11 2.89
CA SER A 86 8.77 -4.79 4.18
C SER A 86 7.57 -4.48 5.07
N ASN A 87 7.43 -5.23 6.16
CA ASN A 87 6.44 -4.96 7.19
C ASN A 87 6.82 -3.80 8.13
N LEU A 88 7.98 -3.15 7.94
CA LEU A 88 8.50 -2.10 8.83
C LEU A 88 7.52 -0.94 9.05
N CYS A 89 6.80 -0.52 7.99
CA CYS A 89 5.79 0.53 8.12
C CYS A 89 4.65 0.12 9.08
N ARG A 90 4.25 -1.16 9.09
CA ARG A 90 3.25 -1.68 10.02
C ARG A 90 3.80 -1.77 11.44
N MET A 91 5.02 -2.26 11.59
CA MET A 91 5.75 -2.33 12.87
C MET A 91 5.87 -0.97 13.55
N ASN A 92 6.21 0.07 12.77
CA ASN A 92 6.28 1.45 13.27
C ASN A 92 4.90 1.95 13.75
N ARG A 93 3.82 1.61 13.05
CA ARG A 93 2.45 1.99 13.45
C ARG A 93 1.99 1.28 14.72
N THR A 94 2.38 0.02 14.90
CA THR A 94 2.04 -0.77 16.09
C THR A 94 3.01 -0.56 17.26
N LYS A 95 4.00 0.34 17.11
CA LYS A 95 5.06 0.60 18.09
C LYS A 95 5.81 -0.68 18.50
N GLN A 96 5.99 -1.60 17.56
CA GLN A 96 6.73 -2.84 17.73
C GLN A 96 7.94 -2.84 16.79
N PRO A 97 9.03 -2.12 17.12
CA PRO A 97 10.22 -2.09 16.27
C PRO A 97 10.83 -3.50 16.11
N PRO A 98 11.57 -3.76 15.02
CA PRO A 98 12.27 -5.03 14.85
C PRO A 98 13.20 -5.29 16.02
N LEU A 99 13.10 -6.47 16.61
CA LEU A 99 14.07 -6.91 17.60
C LEU A 99 15.32 -7.37 16.85
N GLU A 100 16.47 -6.75 17.14
CA GLU A 100 17.73 -6.97 16.43
C GLU A 100 18.22 -8.44 16.47
N HIS A 101 17.82 -9.20 17.48
CA HIS A 101 18.35 -10.55 17.75
C HIS A 101 17.26 -11.59 18.03
N ARG A 102 16.16 -11.58 17.25
CA ARG A 102 15.11 -12.59 17.43
C ARG A 102 15.43 -13.87 16.66
N ASN A 103 15.53 -14.99 17.37
CA ASN A 103 15.70 -16.31 16.77
C ASN A 103 14.46 -16.66 15.92
N LEU A 104 14.65 -17.12 14.69
CA LEU A 104 13.57 -17.55 13.80
C LEU A 104 12.70 -18.65 14.42
N ASN A 105 13.28 -19.55 15.21
CA ASN A 105 12.54 -20.60 15.92
C ASN A 105 11.50 -20.04 16.93
N SER A 106 11.59 -18.76 17.27
CA SER A 106 10.58 -18.07 18.12
C SER A 106 9.43 -17.45 17.32
N PHE A 107 9.42 -17.61 16.00
CA PHE A 107 8.35 -17.15 15.14
C PHE A 107 7.07 -17.97 15.40
N ILE A 108 5.95 -17.28 15.52
CA ILE A 108 4.64 -17.89 15.76
C ILE A 108 3.73 -17.47 14.62
N ILE A 109 3.04 -18.43 14.02
CA ILE A 109 2.06 -18.16 12.97
C ILE A 109 0.76 -17.72 13.63
N LEU A 110 0.31 -16.51 13.32
CA LEU A 110 -0.95 -15.95 13.79
C LEU A 110 -1.99 -16.00 12.67
N GLU A 111 -3.03 -16.80 12.87
CA GLU A 111 -4.13 -16.96 11.92
C GLU A 111 -5.44 -16.39 12.47
N HIS A 112 -6.11 -15.56 11.68
CA HIS A 112 -7.53 -15.28 11.92
C HIS A 112 -8.37 -16.50 11.56
N GLU A 113 -9.47 -16.73 12.27
CA GLU A 113 -10.41 -17.84 11.99
C GLU A 113 -10.82 -17.89 10.50
N ASP A 114 -11.18 -16.73 9.93
CA ASP A 114 -11.59 -16.60 8.53
C ASP A 114 -10.51 -17.02 7.52
N TRP A 115 -9.23 -16.94 7.90
CA TRP A 115 -8.11 -17.27 7.01
C TRP A 115 -7.85 -18.76 6.90
N SER A 116 -8.29 -19.52 7.89
CA SER A 116 -8.11 -20.98 7.92
C SER A 116 -8.78 -21.68 6.74
N ARG A 117 -9.83 -21.06 6.15
CA ARG A 117 -10.57 -21.60 5.00
C ARG A 117 -9.80 -21.51 3.68
N ASP A 118 -8.90 -20.52 3.53
CA ASP A 118 -8.08 -20.36 2.32
C ASP A 118 -6.72 -19.73 2.66
N ARG A 119 -5.86 -20.53 3.30
CA ARG A 119 -4.51 -20.10 3.68
C ARG A 119 -3.68 -19.65 2.49
N LYS A 120 -3.90 -20.19 1.29
CA LYS A 120 -3.15 -19.81 0.08
C LYS A 120 -3.48 -18.39 -0.35
N LYS A 121 -4.76 -18.02 -0.33
CA LYS A 121 -5.20 -16.65 -0.62
C LYS A 121 -4.70 -15.65 0.42
N HIS A 122 -4.65 -16.06 1.68
CA HIS A 122 -4.31 -15.19 2.81
C HIS A 122 -2.84 -15.24 3.23
N ALA A 123 -2.00 -16.04 2.55
CA ALA A 123 -0.63 -16.35 2.99
C ALA A 123 0.21 -15.10 3.29
N HIS A 124 0.20 -14.13 2.38
CA HIS A 124 0.95 -12.89 2.55
C HIS A 124 0.47 -12.08 3.77
N CYS A 125 -0.84 -12.03 4.01
CA CYS A 125 -1.42 -11.34 5.16
C CYS A 125 -1.06 -12.04 6.47
N ILE A 126 -1.19 -13.37 6.52
CA ILE A 126 -0.82 -14.20 7.67
C ILE A 126 0.64 -13.96 8.04
N LEU A 127 1.56 -14.10 7.07
CA LEU A 127 3.00 -13.89 7.31
C LEU A 127 3.31 -12.48 7.79
N THR A 128 2.76 -11.47 7.12
CA THR A 128 3.01 -10.06 7.48
C THR A 128 2.52 -9.77 8.90
N GLN A 129 1.34 -10.26 9.27
CA GLN A 129 0.79 -10.08 10.62
C GLN A 129 1.62 -10.83 11.66
N SER A 130 1.92 -12.10 11.40
CA SER A 130 2.73 -12.96 12.26
C SER A 130 4.09 -12.33 12.54
N ALA A 131 4.79 -11.88 11.49
CA ALA A 131 6.07 -11.20 11.59
C ALA A 131 5.97 -9.89 12.37
N THR A 132 4.95 -9.07 12.11
CA THR A 132 4.75 -7.80 12.83
C THR A 132 4.59 -8.05 14.34
N GLN A 133 3.70 -8.96 14.73
CA GLN A 133 3.42 -9.26 16.13
C GLN A 133 4.58 -9.99 16.83
N CYS A 134 5.31 -10.82 16.08
CA CYS A 134 6.56 -11.42 16.53
C CYS A 134 7.73 -10.45 16.44
N GLY A 135 7.55 -9.13 16.23
CA GLY A 135 8.66 -8.17 16.18
C GLY A 135 9.77 -8.58 15.20
N CYS A 136 9.42 -9.32 14.15
CA CYS A 136 10.32 -9.82 13.12
C CYS A 136 10.21 -8.95 11.88
N LEU A 137 11.36 -8.53 11.36
CA LEU A 137 11.42 -7.86 10.08
C LEU A 137 11.20 -8.89 8.95
N LEU A 138 10.09 -8.75 8.23
CA LEU A 138 9.80 -9.50 7.02
C LEU A 138 10.00 -8.56 5.83
N GLU A 139 10.88 -8.94 4.91
CA GLU A 139 11.19 -8.18 3.71
C GLU A 139 10.93 -9.04 2.48
N TRP A 140 10.53 -8.40 1.40
CA TRP A 140 10.39 -9.07 0.12
C TRP A 140 10.92 -8.18 -0.99
N ARG A 141 11.80 -8.78 -1.79
CA ARG A 141 12.43 -8.17 -2.93
C ARG A 141 11.89 -8.85 -4.16
N SER A 142 11.19 -8.09 -4.97
CA SER A 142 10.70 -8.53 -6.26
C SER A 142 11.54 -7.90 -7.36
N GLU A 143 12.13 -8.72 -8.21
CA GLU A 143 13.01 -8.24 -9.25
C GLU A 143 12.74 -8.95 -10.58
N PRO A 144 13.13 -8.31 -11.68
CA PRO A 144 12.98 -8.90 -12.98
C PRO A 144 13.92 -10.10 -13.18
N SER A 145 13.41 -11.22 -13.69
CA SER A 145 14.17 -12.48 -13.86
C SER A 145 13.72 -13.22 -15.12
N GLY A 146 14.50 -13.09 -16.20
CA GLY A 146 14.20 -13.72 -17.48
C GLY A 146 12.90 -13.18 -18.10
N ARG A 147 11.89 -14.05 -18.28
CA ARG A 147 10.55 -13.67 -18.80
C ARG A 147 9.53 -13.35 -17.71
N GLY A 148 9.96 -13.25 -16.45
CA GLY A 148 9.06 -13.08 -15.32
C GLY A 148 9.69 -12.26 -14.20
N TYR A 149 9.15 -12.42 -13.01
CA TYR A 149 9.60 -11.76 -11.79
C TYR A 149 10.00 -12.82 -10.77
N ARG A 150 11.19 -12.66 -10.22
CA ARG A 150 11.62 -13.36 -9.02
C ARG A 150 11.12 -12.57 -7.81
N CYS A 151 10.58 -13.26 -6.83
CA CYS A 151 10.40 -12.71 -5.49
C CYS A 151 11.22 -13.53 -4.52
N THR A 152 12.08 -12.87 -3.77
CA THR A 152 12.83 -13.43 -2.65
C THR A 152 12.27 -12.81 -1.37
N MET A 153 11.92 -13.64 -0.39
CA MET A 153 11.45 -13.20 0.92
C MET A 153 12.48 -13.55 1.99
N THR A 154 12.76 -12.58 2.85
CA THR A 154 13.65 -12.74 3.99
C THR A 154 12.91 -12.43 5.29
N LEU A 155 13.17 -13.23 6.32
CA LEU A 155 12.70 -12.99 7.68
C LEU A 155 13.94 -12.81 8.56
N GLN A 156 14.09 -11.64 9.18
CA GLN A 156 15.28 -11.27 9.98
C GLN A 156 16.60 -11.50 9.21
N GLY A 157 16.62 -11.14 7.92
CA GLY A 157 17.78 -11.30 7.05
C GLY A 157 18.00 -12.72 6.49
N GLU A 158 17.32 -13.74 7.00
CA GLU A 158 17.41 -15.10 6.45
C GLU A 158 16.42 -15.30 5.31
N GLN A 159 16.85 -15.88 4.20
CA GLN A 159 15.97 -16.19 3.08
C GLN A 159 15.04 -17.37 3.42
N VAL A 160 13.73 -17.11 3.43
CA VAL A 160 12.70 -18.10 3.79
C VAL A 160 11.93 -18.61 2.58
N ALA A 161 11.94 -17.87 1.48
CA ALA A 161 11.38 -18.34 0.21
C ALA A 161 11.97 -17.58 -0.98
N SER A 162 11.98 -18.25 -2.14
CA SER A 162 12.22 -17.61 -3.43
C SER A 162 11.44 -18.33 -4.52
N CYS A 163 10.77 -17.59 -5.40
CA CYS A 163 10.09 -18.17 -6.57
C CYS A 163 10.14 -17.23 -7.76
N VAL A 164 9.90 -17.77 -8.97
CA VAL A 164 9.78 -17.01 -10.21
C VAL A 164 8.41 -17.25 -10.82
N THR A 165 7.72 -16.17 -11.21
CA THR A 165 6.40 -16.24 -11.88
C THR A 165 6.29 -15.17 -12.98
N TYR A 166 5.25 -15.19 -13.80
CA TYR A 166 5.08 -14.21 -14.87
C TYR A 166 4.66 -12.81 -14.38
N LEU A 167 3.95 -12.72 -13.26
CA LEU A 167 3.44 -11.46 -12.73
C LEU A 167 4.07 -11.17 -11.36
N ARG A 168 4.57 -9.95 -11.15
CA ARG A 168 5.15 -9.53 -9.86
C ARG A 168 4.27 -9.87 -8.66
N LYS A 169 2.96 -9.57 -8.75
CA LYS A 169 2.00 -9.84 -7.68
C LYS A 169 1.89 -11.34 -7.36
N ASP A 170 1.96 -12.20 -8.39
CA ASP A 170 1.96 -13.65 -8.18
C ASP A 170 3.28 -14.14 -7.62
N ALA A 171 4.42 -13.54 -7.98
CA ALA A 171 5.71 -13.89 -7.39
C ALA A 171 5.69 -13.64 -5.88
N VAL A 172 5.20 -12.47 -5.44
CA VAL A 172 5.05 -12.16 -4.01
C VAL A 172 4.08 -13.13 -3.33
N ARG A 173 2.93 -13.39 -3.95
CA ARG A 173 1.91 -14.31 -3.40
C ARG A 173 2.44 -15.73 -3.27
N ILE A 174 3.09 -16.28 -4.30
CA ILE A 174 3.60 -17.65 -4.29
C ILE A 174 4.79 -17.78 -3.34
N ALA A 175 5.71 -16.82 -3.31
CA ALA A 175 6.79 -16.81 -2.31
C ALA A 175 6.22 -16.79 -0.89
N SER A 176 5.15 -16.01 -0.64
CA SER A 176 4.46 -16.00 0.66
C SER A 176 3.81 -17.35 0.97
N ILE A 177 3.23 -18.04 -0.01
CA ILE A 177 2.67 -19.39 0.18
C ILE A 177 3.78 -20.37 0.54
N ILE A 178 4.90 -20.36 -0.18
CA ILE A 178 6.04 -21.25 0.09
C ILE A 178 6.54 -21.04 1.51
N ALA A 179 6.88 -19.80 1.88
CA ALA A 179 7.38 -19.48 3.22
C ALA A 179 6.39 -19.90 4.32
N LEU A 180 5.10 -19.57 4.16
CA LEU A 180 4.09 -19.91 5.16
C LEU A 180 3.94 -21.43 5.35
N PHE A 181 3.90 -22.18 4.26
CA PHE A 181 3.73 -23.63 4.34
C PHE A 181 4.98 -24.32 4.91
N THR A 182 6.19 -23.82 4.61
CA THR A 182 7.42 -24.27 5.28
C THR A 182 7.38 -23.97 6.78
N PHE A 183 6.86 -22.82 7.19
CA PHE A 183 6.73 -22.51 8.61
C PHE A 183 5.68 -23.37 9.31
N TYR A 184 4.61 -23.82 8.65
CA TYR A 184 3.65 -24.75 9.27
C TYR A 184 4.28 -26.08 9.70
N GLU A 185 5.36 -26.50 9.04
CA GLU A 185 6.04 -27.74 9.37
C GLU A 185 6.89 -27.63 10.65
N THR A 186 7.23 -26.40 11.06
CA THR A 186 8.30 -26.14 12.04
C THR A 186 7.91 -25.19 13.17
N HIS A 187 6.87 -24.37 12.98
CA HIS A 187 6.49 -23.29 13.91
C HIS A 187 5.09 -23.49 14.47
N PRO A 188 4.85 -23.09 15.72
CA PRO A 188 3.53 -23.17 16.33
C PRO A 188 2.53 -22.22 15.64
N VAL A 189 1.29 -22.66 15.57
CA VAL A 189 0.16 -21.89 15.03
C VAL A 189 -0.76 -21.47 16.18
N VAL A 190 -1.03 -20.18 16.28
CA VAL A 190 -2.02 -19.62 17.20
C VAL A 190 -3.18 -19.06 16.38
N GLN A 191 -4.36 -19.59 16.63
CA GLN A 191 -5.59 -19.09 16.02
C GLN A 191 -6.17 -17.97 16.88
N GLY A 192 -6.30 -16.79 16.29
CA GLY A 192 -7.05 -15.67 16.84
C GLY A 192 -8.51 -15.81 16.47
N PHE A 193 -9.35 -15.93 17.49
CA PHE A 193 -10.80 -15.92 17.34
C PHE A 193 -11.32 -14.52 17.58
N HIS A 194 -12.36 -14.12 16.83
CA HIS A 194 -13.11 -12.93 17.18
C HIS A 194 -13.85 -13.21 18.48
N ILE A 195 -13.41 -12.63 19.59
CA ILE A 195 -14.21 -12.61 20.81
C ILE A 195 -15.27 -11.55 20.58
N ASP A 196 -16.46 -11.99 20.22
CA ASP A 196 -17.64 -11.15 20.29
C ASP A 196 -17.82 -10.71 21.74
N TYR A 197 -17.60 -9.43 22.01
CA TYR A 197 -17.94 -8.77 23.26
C TYR A 197 -19.25 -7.96 23.11
N PRO A 198 -20.42 -8.58 22.81
CA PRO A 198 -21.67 -7.85 22.74
C PRO A 198 -22.05 -7.23 24.09
N ALA A 199 -21.40 -7.65 25.19
CA ALA A 199 -21.63 -7.14 26.54
C ALA A 199 -20.81 -5.88 26.92
N VAL A 200 -19.85 -5.43 26.10
CA VAL A 200 -18.96 -4.29 26.47
C VAL A 200 -19.27 -3.02 25.68
N TRP A 201 -19.94 -3.15 24.54
CA TRP A 201 -20.25 -2.02 23.66
C TRP A 201 -21.68 -1.56 23.89
N THR A 202 -21.84 -0.59 24.79
CA THR A 202 -23.08 0.15 24.96
C THR A 202 -23.16 1.23 23.88
N THR A 203 -24.30 1.33 23.19
CA THR A 203 -24.53 2.41 22.22
C THR A 203 -24.59 3.76 22.95
N ARG A 204 -24.30 4.87 22.25
CA ARG A 204 -24.44 6.22 22.83
C ARG A 204 -25.82 6.41 23.47
N ASP A 205 -26.87 5.91 22.82
CA ASP A 205 -28.25 6.04 23.29
C ASP A 205 -28.49 5.23 24.56
N GLN A 206 -27.92 4.01 24.65
CA GLN A 206 -27.95 3.21 25.87
C GLN A 206 -27.18 3.90 27.01
N LEU A 207 -26.03 4.51 26.73
CA LEU A 207 -25.22 5.24 27.71
C LEU A 207 -25.96 6.49 28.23
N MET A 208 -26.63 7.21 27.33
CA MET A 208 -27.48 8.36 27.66
C MET A 208 -28.76 7.94 28.40
N ALA A 209 -29.29 6.75 28.15
CA ALA A 209 -30.42 6.22 28.93
C ALA A 209 -29.99 5.81 30.35
N THR A 210 -28.78 5.24 30.51
CA THR A 210 -28.25 4.81 31.82
C THR A 210 -27.77 5.99 32.67
N PHE A 211 -27.19 7.04 32.06
CA PHE A 211 -26.56 8.15 32.78
C PHE A 211 -27.15 9.54 32.49
N GLY A 212 -28.03 9.67 31.50
CA GLY A 212 -28.66 10.94 31.09
C GLY A 212 -30.08 11.16 31.61
N GLY A 213 -30.54 10.34 32.56
CA GLY A 213 -31.77 10.61 33.32
C GLY A 213 -31.63 11.82 34.25
N PRO A 214 -32.75 12.44 34.70
CA PRO A 214 -32.80 13.81 35.24
C PRO A 214 -32.15 14.03 36.63
N ALA A 215 -31.28 13.14 37.10
CA ALA A 215 -30.54 13.29 38.35
C ALA A 215 -29.20 14.04 38.19
N ALA A 216 -28.75 14.33 36.96
CA ALA A 216 -27.47 15.02 36.72
C ALA A 216 -27.49 16.55 36.96
N SER A 217 -28.64 17.14 37.33
CA SER A 217 -28.76 18.57 37.64
C SER A 217 -28.51 18.92 39.11
N ALA A 218 -28.09 17.98 39.95
CA ALA A 218 -27.86 18.21 41.38
C ALA A 218 -26.40 17.93 41.80
N LEU A 219 -25.43 18.51 41.09
CA LEU A 219 -24.06 18.67 41.60
C LEU A 219 -23.52 20.03 41.14
N THR A 220 -24.11 21.08 41.71
CA THR A 220 -23.53 22.40 41.80
C THR A 220 -22.17 22.33 42.49
N SER A 221 -21.13 22.42 41.68
CA SER A 221 -19.88 23.15 41.91
C SER A 221 -19.78 23.86 43.27
N THR A 222 -19.02 23.26 44.19
CA THR A 222 -18.21 24.01 45.17
C THR A 222 -16.81 23.40 45.18
N VAL A 223 -15.91 23.97 44.38
CA VAL A 223 -14.46 23.81 44.60
C VAL A 223 -13.82 25.17 44.41
N GLY A 224 -13.46 25.77 45.53
CA GLY A 224 -12.50 26.86 45.60
C GLY A 224 -11.06 26.33 45.54
N ASP A 225 -10.22 27.25 45.06
CA ASP A 225 -8.80 27.45 45.36
C ASP A 225 -7.68 26.53 44.80
N ALA A 226 -6.81 27.25 44.06
CA ALA A 226 -5.34 27.24 44.07
C ALA A 226 -4.53 26.21 43.23
N VAL A 227 -4.20 26.63 41.99
CA VAL A 227 -2.85 26.87 41.34
C VAL A 227 -1.60 26.43 42.16
N PRO A 228 -0.42 25.99 41.60
CA PRO A 228 0.24 26.46 40.35
C PRO A 228 1.16 25.49 39.55
N GLY A 229 1.61 25.94 38.35
CA GLY A 229 2.98 25.63 37.84
C GLY A 229 3.14 25.14 36.39
N SER A 230 3.45 26.06 35.48
CA SER A 230 4.15 25.86 34.18
C SER A 230 5.66 25.60 34.39
N PRO A 231 6.51 25.12 33.42
CA PRO A 231 6.56 25.62 32.04
C PRO A 231 6.99 24.68 30.89
N ASP A 232 6.83 25.27 29.71
CA ASP A 232 7.42 25.12 28.37
C ASP A 232 8.79 24.41 28.22
N ASP A 233 8.93 23.69 27.11
CA ASP A 233 10.13 23.43 26.28
C ASP A 233 9.81 22.20 25.40
N GLY A 234 10.12 22.09 24.12
CA GLY A 234 10.92 22.85 23.19
C GLY A 234 10.98 22.01 21.90
N ALA A 235 11.17 22.67 20.77
CA ALA A 235 11.10 22.09 19.44
C ALA A 235 12.03 20.88 19.21
N ASN A 236 11.57 19.87 18.46
CA ASN A 236 12.49 19.03 17.70
C ASN A 236 11.88 18.51 16.39
N LYS A 237 12.49 18.95 15.29
CA LYS A 237 12.17 18.64 13.89
C LYS A 237 13.27 17.69 13.39
N PRO A 238 12.98 16.49 12.86
CA PRO A 238 14.03 15.66 12.31
C PRO A 238 14.44 16.15 10.90
N PRO A 239 15.74 16.06 10.55
CA PRO A 239 16.30 16.58 9.31
C PRO A 239 16.19 15.59 8.14
N GLY A 240 16.09 16.15 6.94
CA GLY A 240 16.89 15.81 5.76
C GLY A 240 16.98 14.36 5.31
N ARG A 241 16.23 14.04 4.25
CA ARG A 241 16.44 12.85 3.41
C ARG A 241 17.60 13.14 2.43
N PRO A 242 18.66 12.31 2.34
CA PRO A 242 19.64 12.45 1.27
C PRO A 242 19.14 11.87 -0.04
N SER A 243 19.60 12.50 -1.11
CA SER A 243 19.35 12.30 -2.52
C SER A 243 20.04 11.07 -3.13
N HIS A 244 19.47 10.64 -4.25
CA HIS A 244 19.95 9.67 -5.24
C HIS A 244 21.46 9.65 -5.52
N SER A 245 21.98 8.45 -5.77
CA SER A 245 23.06 8.21 -6.74
C SER A 245 22.49 7.47 -7.96
N ASN A 246 22.95 7.90 -9.13
CA ASN A 246 22.62 7.39 -10.46
C ASN A 246 23.32 6.05 -10.71
N GLU A 247 22.58 5.07 -11.20
CA GLU A 247 23.11 4.05 -12.12
C GLU A 247 22.13 3.94 -13.29
N ASP A 248 22.66 4.21 -14.49
CA ASP A 248 21.99 4.12 -15.77
C ASP A 248 21.76 2.65 -16.14
N ASP A 249 20.74 2.06 -15.52
CA ASP A 249 20.07 0.89 -16.07
C ASP A 249 18.96 1.38 -17.00
N TYR A 250 18.86 0.80 -18.20
CA TYR A 250 17.77 1.04 -19.15
C TYR A 250 16.43 0.58 -18.54
N LYS A 251 15.86 1.43 -17.67
CA LYS A 251 14.59 1.21 -16.99
C LYS A 251 13.46 1.47 -17.98
N LEU A 252 12.74 0.42 -18.33
CA LEU A 252 11.47 0.54 -19.02
C LEU A 252 10.45 1.14 -18.05
N GLU A 253 10.36 2.46 -18.03
CA GLU A 253 9.49 3.22 -17.15
C GLU A 253 8.22 3.63 -17.90
N VAL A 254 7.10 3.06 -17.48
CA VAL A 254 5.76 3.40 -17.93
C VAL A 254 5.14 4.38 -16.95
N ARG A 255 4.98 5.65 -17.33
CA ARG A 255 4.31 6.66 -16.49
C ARG A 255 2.86 6.79 -16.92
N GLN A 256 1.95 6.84 -15.96
CA GLN A 256 0.53 7.10 -16.21
C GLN A 256 0.12 8.42 -15.56
N ARG A 257 -0.47 9.34 -16.32
CA ARG A 257 -0.92 10.65 -15.83
C ARG A 257 -2.43 10.75 -15.94
N PHE A 258 -3.10 11.18 -14.88
CA PHE A 258 -4.56 11.35 -14.87
C PHE A 258 -4.98 12.81 -14.75
N TRP A 259 -6.03 13.23 -15.46
CA TRP A 259 -6.69 14.51 -15.22
C TRP A 259 -8.16 14.48 -15.65
N THR A 260 -8.92 15.46 -15.18
CA THR A 260 -10.31 15.70 -15.56
C THR A 260 -10.39 16.68 -16.72
N VAL A 261 -11.24 16.39 -17.71
CA VAL A 261 -11.64 17.36 -18.73
C VAL A 261 -12.89 18.09 -18.26
#